data_AF-X0BIV2-F1
#
_entry.id   AF-X0BIV2-F1
#
_cell.length_a   1.000
_cell.length_b   1.000
_cell.length_c   1.000
_cell.angle_alpha   90.00
_cell.angle_beta   90.00
_cell.angle_gamma   90.00
#
_symmetry.space_group_name_H-M   'P 1'
#
loop_
_entity.id
_entity.type
_entity.pdbx_description
1 polymer ?
#
loop_
_entity_poly.entity_id
_entity_poly.type
_entity_poly.pdbx_seq_one_letter_code
_entity_poly.pdbx_strand_id
1 'polypeptide(L)'
;MGGWIPNAQALKKTNLEYIHISIGMFSDYFGMPHTKSNLKPRNLFLDIENKRAAVPEDGDVRISVAYSEDLDRFIVRLVDDDSKWPKRGLLSGSDTSVNELIASAEKATSHVLRLDGFC
;
A
#
# COMPACT_ATOMS: atom_id res chain seq x y z
N MET A 1 15.90 0.19 -6.66
CA MET A 1 14.46 0.53 -6.75
C MET A 1 14.35 1.82 -7.56
N GLY A 2 13.58 1.88 -8.64
CA GLY A 2 13.48 3.10 -9.48
C GLY A 2 13.27 2.92 -10.99
N GLY A 3 13.14 1.68 -11.49
CA GLY A 3 12.98 1.43 -12.94
C GLY A 3 11.61 1.83 -13.53
N TRP A 4 10.65 2.26 -12.72
CA TRP A 4 9.29 2.50 -13.18
C TRP A 4 9.17 3.71 -14.13
N ILE A 5 9.95 4.78 -13.93
CA ILE A 5 9.97 5.93 -14.86
C ILE A 5 10.56 5.54 -16.22
N PRO A 6 11.77 4.93 -16.31
CA PRO A 6 12.30 4.43 -17.58
C PRO A 6 11.38 3.42 -18.27
N ASN A 7 10.77 2.49 -17.52
CA ASN A 7 9.87 1.49 -18.08
C ASN A 7 8.60 2.12 -18.66
N ALA A 8 8.00 3.09 -17.96
CA ALA A 8 6.85 3.84 -18.46
C ALA A 8 7.21 4.65 -19.72
N GLN A 9 8.40 5.23 -19.78
CA GLN A 9 8.89 5.92 -20.98
C GLN A 9 9.13 4.95 -22.15
N ALA A 10 9.64 3.74 -21.88
CA ALA A 10 9.83 2.71 -22.89
C ALA A 10 8.49 2.22 -23.46
N LEU A 11 7.50 1.94 -22.61
CA LEU A 11 6.15 1.54 -23.02
C LEU A 11 5.45 2.59 -23.91
N LYS A 12 5.71 3.88 -23.68
CA LYS A 12 5.20 4.96 -24.55
C LYS A 12 5.75 4.94 -25.97
N LYS A 13 6.88 4.27 -26.22
CA LYS A 13 7.51 4.14 -27.54
C LYS A 13 7.06 2.90 -28.31
N THR A 14 6.13 2.11 -27.77
CA THR A 14 5.61 0.89 -28.40
C THR A 14 4.12 1.04 -28.72
N ASN A 15 3.60 0.08 -29.48
CA ASN A 15 2.17 -0.04 -29.76
C ASN A 15 1.44 -0.99 -28.79
N LEU A 16 2.08 -1.30 -27.64
CA LEU A 16 1.46 -2.17 -26.64
C LEU A 16 0.30 -1.44 -25.95
N GLU A 17 -0.75 -2.21 -25.68
CA GLU A 17 -1.78 -1.80 -24.73
C GLU A 17 -1.22 -1.95 -23.31
N TYR A 18 -1.39 -0.91 -22.50
CA TYR A 18 -0.86 -0.87 -21.15
C TYR A 18 -1.62 0.14 -20.29
N ILE A 19 -1.60 -0.11 -18.98
CA ILE A 19 -2.10 0.77 -17.94
C ILE A 19 -1.07 0.88 -16.82
N HIS A 20 -0.87 2.10 -16.32
CA HIS A 20 -0.10 2.35 -15.10
C HIS A 20 -1.03 2.50 -13.91
N ILE A 21 -1.09 1.50 -13.03
CA ILE A 21 -1.96 1.49 -11.86
C ILE A 21 -1.18 1.98 -10.64
N SER A 22 -1.66 3.05 -10.03
CA SER A 22 -1.14 3.54 -8.73
C SER A 22 -2.02 3.01 -7.61
N ILE A 23 -1.42 2.42 -6.58
CA ILE A 23 -2.16 1.71 -5.51
C ILE A 23 -2.03 2.37 -4.12
N GLY A 24 -1.26 3.46 -4.03
CA GLY A 24 -0.78 3.93 -2.74
C GLY A 24 0.19 2.92 -2.11
N MET A 25 -0.10 2.47 -0.90
CA MET A 25 0.73 1.53 -0.15
C MET A 25 0.01 0.22 0.15
N PHE A 26 0.74 -0.89 0.23
CA PHE A 26 0.10 -2.15 0.64
C PHE A 26 -0.26 -2.12 2.13
N SER A 27 -1.53 -2.37 2.45
CA SER A 27 -2.00 -2.46 3.84
C SER A 27 -1.47 -3.73 4.54
N ASP A 28 -1.03 -4.73 3.77
CA ASP A 28 -0.38 -5.95 4.23
C ASP A 28 0.70 -5.68 5.29
N TYR A 29 1.52 -4.65 5.07
CA TYR A 29 2.63 -4.30 5.97
C TYR A 29 2.19 -3.98 7.40
N PHE A 30 0.93 -3.58 7.60
CA PHE A 30 0.37 -3.26 8.91
C PHE A 30 -0.34 -4.44 9.58
N GLY A 31 -0.59 -5.52 8.83
CA GLY A 31 -1.24 -6.73 9.34
C GLY A 31 -0.29 -7.92 9.51
N MET A 32 0.89 -7.88 8.89
CA MET A 32 1.90 -8.94 9.03
C MET A 32 2.43 -9.08 10.46
N PRO A 33 2.75 -10.31 10.91
CA PRO A 33 2.67 -11.58 10.18
C PRO A 33 1.28 -12.24 10.24
N HIS A 34 0.29 -11.62 10.89
CA HIS A 34 -1.03 -12.22 11.14
C HIS A 34 -1.98 -12.11 9.93
N THR A 35 -1.69 -11.23 8.99
CA THR A 35 -2.39 -11.14 7.70
C THR A 35 -1.63 -11.91 6.63
N LYS A 36 -2.37 -12.71 5.85
CA LYS A 36 -1.84 -13.43 4.70
C LYS A 36 -1.29 -12.43 3.69
N SER A 37 -0.07 -12.64 3.22
CA SER A 37 0.53 -11.81 2.19
C SER A 37 1.67 -12.54 1.49
N ASN A 38 1.89 -12.20 0.22
CA ASN A 38 3.02 -12.66 -0.58
C ASN A 38 4.20 -11.65 -0.56
N LEU A 39 4.04 -10.52 0.14
CA LEU A 39 5.08 -9.51 0.26
C LEU A 39 6.11 -9.91 1.31
N LYS A 40 7.34 -9.38 1.18
CA LYS A 40 8.35 -9.52 2.23
C LYS A 40 7.99 -8.57 3.39
N PRO A 41 8.01 -9.03 4.65
CA PRO A 41 7.75 -8.17 5.80
C PRO A 41 8.63 -6.92 5.82
N ARG A 42 8.01 -5.79 6.17
CA ARG A 42 8.67 -4.51 6.32
C ARG A 42 7.90 -3.63 7.30
N ASN A 43 8.59 -3.10 8.29
CA ASN A 43 8.04 -2.12 9.23
C ASN A 43 8.18 -0.74 8.58
N LEU A 44 7.05 -0.12 8.23
CA LEU A 44 7.01 1.21 7.60
C LEU A 44 6.73 2.29 8.64
N PHE A 45 5.56 2.20 9.29
CA PHE A 45 5.16 3.09 10.39
C PHE A 45 4.94 2.34 11.70
N LEU A 46 4.55 1.07 11.63
CA LEU A 46 4.26 0.24 12.78
C LEU A 46 5.25 -0.91 12.83
N ASP A 47 5.75 -1.15 14.04
CA ASP A 47 6.44 -2.37 14.44
C ASP A 47 5.63 -2.99 15.57
N ILE A 48 4.61 -3.77 15.17
CA ILE A 48 3.65 -4.37 16.10
C ILE A 48 4.35 -5.37 17.02
N GLU A 49 5.35 -6.10 16.51
CA GLU A 49 6.12 -7.09 17.26
C GLU A 49 6.88 -6.44 18.42
N ASN A 50 7.55 -5.32 18.16
CA ASN A 50 8.29 -4.58 19.18
C ASN A 50 7.45 -3.51 19.91
N LYS A 51 6.15 -3.42 19.62
CA LYS A 51 5.22 -2.43 20.19
C LYS A 51 5.66 -0.99 19.98
N ARG A 52 6.14 -0.68 18.79
CA ARG A 52 6.67 0.65 18.42
C ARG A 52 5.95 1.20 17.21
N ALA A 53 5.81 2.51 17.15
CA ALA A 53 5.30 3.21 15.99
C ALA A 53 6.13 4.47 15.75
N ALA A 54 6.32 4.82 14.49
CA ALA A 54 7.01 6.03 14.09
C ALA A 54 6.03 6.89 13.30
N VAL A 55 5.77 8.11 13.80
CA VAL A 55 4.78 9.03 13.24
C VAL A 55 5.51 10.14 12.49
N PRO A 56 5.35 10.25 11.16
CA PRO A 56 5.85 11.40 10.42
C PRO A 56 4.97 12.62 10.69
N GLU A 57 5.60 13.75 11.00
CA GLU A 57 4.92 15.02 11.31
C GLU A 57 3.84 14.86 12.41
N ASP A 58 2.58 15.16 12.11
CA ASP A 58 1.44 15.02 13.04
C ASP A 58 0.72 13.66 12.94
N GLY A 59 1.03 12.85 11.93
CA GLY A 59 0.42 11.55 11.69
C GLY A 59 -1.00 11.57 11.13
N ASP A 60 -1.58 12.75 10.89
CA ASP A 60 -2.95 12.92 10.41
C ASP A 60 -3.03 13.04 8.88
N VAL A 61 -1.87 13.14 8.21
CA VAL A 61 -1.80 13.11 6.75
C VAL A 61 -2.41 11.83 6.20
N ARG A 62 -3.36 12.03 5.30
CA ARG A 62 -4.12 10.99 4.62
C ARG A 62 -3.22 10.20 3.65
N ILE A 63 -3.20 8.88 3.82
CA ILE A 63 -2.57 7.92 2.92
C ILE A 63 -3.61 6.98 2.31
N SER A 64 -3.41 6.60 1.06
CA SER A 64 -4.20 5.55 0.40
C SER A 64 -3.49 4.21 0.55
N VAL A 65 -4.25 3.19 0.93
CA VAL A 65 -3.77 1.83 1.11
C VAL A 65 -4.62 0.84 0.30
N ALA A 66 -3.99 -0.21 -0.21
CA ALA A 66 -4.66 -1.29 -0.91
C ALA A 66 -4.17 -2.63 -0.37
N TYR A 67 -5.07 -3.59 -0.16
CA TYR A 67 -4.68 -4.94 0.22
C TYR A 67 -4.21 -5.71 -1.02
N SER A 68 -3.12 -6.49 -0.91
CA SER A 68 -2.55 -7.16 -2.09
C SER A 68 -3.54 -8.09 -2.78
N GLU A 69 -4.39 -8.80 -2.03
CA GLU A 69 -5.39 -9.68 -2.65
C GLU A 69 -6.51 -8.90 -3.36
N ASP A 70 -6.82 -7.67 -2.94
CA ASP A 70 -7.76 -6.81 -3.68
C ASP A 70 -7.16 -6.36 -5.00
N LEU A 71 -5.86 -6.03 -5.00
CA LEU A 71 -5.14 -5.74 -6.24
C LEU A 71 -5.13 -6.97 -7.16
N ASP A 72 -4.86 -8.17 -6.65
CA ASP A 72 -4.86 -9.39 -7.46
C ASP A 72 -6.23 -9.61 -8.12
N ARG A 73 -7.33 -9.48 -7.35
CA ARG A 73 -8.69 -9.58 -7.88
C ARG A 73 -9.00 -8.51 -8.92
N PHE A 74 -8.51 -7.29 -8.71
CA PHE A 74 -8.67 -6.19 -9.66
C PHE A 74 -7.93 -6.48 -10.97
N ILE A 75 -6.68 -6.95 -10.91
CA ILE A 75 -5.87 -7.28 -12.10
C ILE A 75 -6.53 -8.39 -12.92
N VAL A 76 -7.03 -9.45 -12.28
CA VAL A 76 -7.74 -10.53 -12.99
C VAL A 76 -8.92 -9.96 -13.78
N ARG A 77 -9.78 -9.15 -13.15
CA ARG A 77 -10.93 -8.54 -13.83
C ARG A 77 -10.53 -7.57 -14.93
N LEU A 78 -9.43 -6.84 -14.76
CA LEU A 78 -8.94 -5.89 -15.75
C LEU A 78 -8.38 -6.58 -17.00
N VAL A 79 -7.79 -7.76 -16.84
CA VAL A 79 -7.29 -8.58 -17.96
C VAL A 79 -8.46 -9.23 -18.73
N ASP A 80 -9.53 -9.59 -18.03
CA ASP A 80 -10.76 -10.12 -18.64
C ASP A 80 -11.64 -9.02 -19.28
N ASP A 81 -11.28 -7.74 -19.14
CA ASP A 81 -12.01 -6.61 -19.70
C ASP A 81 -11.50 -6.27 -21.12
N ASP A 82 -12.35 -6.49 -22.12
CA ASP A 82 -12.07 -6.21 -23.53
C ASP A 82 -12.07 -4.71 -23.90
N SER A 83 -12.39 -3.82 -22.95
CA SER A 83 -12.36 -2.38 -23.17
C SER A 83 -10.93 -1.84 -23.29
N LYS A 84 -10.79 -0.72 -24.01
CA LYS A 84 -9.50 -0.06 -24.13
C LYS A 84 -9.02 0.48 -22.79
N TRP A 85 -7.85 0.05 -22.37
CA TRP A 85 -7.31 0.45 -21.07
C TRP A 85 -6.90 1.92 -21.08
N PRO A 86 -7.26 2.70 -20.05
CA PRO A 86 -6.70 4.03 -19.87
C PRO A 86 -5.20 3.92 -19.60
N LYS A 87 -4.42 4.95 -19.96
CA LYS A 87 -2.97 4.95 -19.71
C LYS A 87 -2.60 4.99 -18.22
N ARG A 88 -3.52 5.43 -17.37
CA ARG A 88 -3.34 5.55 -15.92
C ARG A 88 -4.61 5.11 -15.21
N GLY A 89 -4.44 4.39 -14.11
CA GLY A 89 -5.50 4.03 -13.18
C GLY A 89 -5.06 4.29 -11.74
N LEU A 90 -6.04 4.46 -10.86
CA LEU A 90 -5.85 4.54 -9.42
C LEU A 90 -6.67 3.43 -8.78
N LEU A 91 -6.09 2.70 -7.85
CA LEU A 91 -6.78 1.74 -7.00
C LEU A 91 -6.47 2.10 -5.54
N SER A 92 -7.47 2.64 -4.83
CA SER A 92 -7.40 2.77 -3.37
C SER A 92 -8.39 1.79 -2.77
N GLY A 93 -7.93 0.93 -1.86
CA GLY A 93 -8.81 0.03 -1.11
C GLY A 93 -9.43 0.75 0.09
N SER A 94 -8.60 1.49 0.81
CA SER A 94 -9.02 2.35 1.92
C SER A 94 -8.07 3.53 2.04
N ASP A 95 -8.52 4.50 2.80
CA ASP A 95 -7.95 5.83 2.91
C ASP A 95 -7.85 6.12 4.40
N THR A 96 -6.63 6.27 4.93
CA THR A 96 -6.38 6.31 6.39
C THR A 96 -5.27 7.29 6.78
N SER A 97 -4.88 7.35 8.05
CA SER A 97 -3.71 8.08 8.57
C SER A 97 -2.82 7.19 9.45
N VAL A 98 -1.62 7.65 9.82
CA VAL A 98 -0.75 6.87 10.73
C VAL A 98 -1.38 6.75 12.11
N ASN A 99 -2.04 7.80 12.60
CA ASN A 99 -2.75 7.79 13.87
C ASN A 99 -3.91 6.79 13.88
N GLU A 100 -4.67 6.69 12.79
CA GLU A 100 -5.74 5.70 12.64
C GLU A 100 -5.21 4.26 12.57
N LEU A 101 -4.06 4.06 11.92
CA LEU A 101 -3.39 2.76 11.88
C LEU A 101 -2.91 2.34 13.27
N ILE A 102 -2.32 3.26 14.04
CA ILE A 102 -1.93 3.01 15.44
C ILE A 102 -3.16 2.62 16.25
N ALA A 103 -4.23 3.41 16.21
CA ALA A 103 -5.46 3.11 16.95
C ALA A 103 -6.05 1.74 16.58
N SER A 104 -5.99 1.38 15.30
CA SER A 104 -6.44 0.07 14.81
C SER A 104 -5.56 -1.08 15.32
N ALA A 105 -4.24 -0.92 15.30
CA ALA A 105 -3.29 -1.90 15.79
C ALA A 105 -3.37 -2.09 17.32
N GLU A 106 -3.51 -1.00 18.08
CA GLU A 106 -3.67 -1.06 19.53
C GLU A 106 -4.96 -1.76 19.93
N LYS A 107 -6.06 -1.47 19.22
CA LYS A 107 -7.35 -2.16 19.40
C LYS A 107 -7.25 -3.65 19.08
N ALA A 108 -6.57 -4.01 17.99
CA ALA A 108 -6.44 -5.40 17.56
C ALA A 108 -5.53 -6.22 18.48
N THR A 109 -4.47 -5.61 19.00
CA THR A 109 -3.48 -6.30 19.84
C THR A 109 -3.73 -6.15 21.34
N SER A 110 -4.62 -5.25 21.76
CA SER A 110 -4.83 -4.87 23.18
C SER A 110 -3.57 -4.35 23.86
N HIS A 111 -2.69 -3.69 23.11
CA HIS A 111 -1.44 -3.10 23.60
C HIS A 111 -1.26 -1.69 23.05
N VAL A 112 -0.73 -0.77 23.86
CA VAL A 112 -0.36 0.58 23.42
C VAL A 112 1.01 0.55 22.74
N LEU A 113 1.13 1.24 21.60
CA LEU A 113 2.39 1.36 20.87
C LEU A 113 3.20 2.54 21.43
N ARG A 114 4.49 2.32 21.64
CA ARG A 114 5.42 3.39 22.00
C ARG A 114 5.77 4.19 20.75
N LEU A 115 5.57 5.51 20.83
CA LEU A 115 6.00 6.41 19.76
C LEU A 115 7.53 6.57 19.79
N ASP A 116 8.14 6.30 18.66
CA ASP A 116 9.53 6.65 18.38
C ASP A 116 9.55 7.96 17.57
N GLY A 117 10.52 8.82 17.88
CA GLY A 117 10.77 10.00 17.05
C GLY A 117 11.18 9.56 15.64
N PHE A 118 10.49 10.07 14.63
CA PHE A 118 11.10 10.19 13.30
C PHE A 118 12.25 11.20 13.39
N CYS A 119 13.38 10.90 12.75
CA CYS A 119 14.45 11.86 12.55
C CYS A 119 14.07 12.87 11.46
#